data_AF-A0A0Q6NRF9-F1
#
_entry.id   AF-A0A0Q6NRF9-F1
#
_cell.length_a   1.000
_cell.length_b   1.000
_cell.length_c   1.000
_cell.angle_alpha   90.00
_cell.angle_beta   90.00
_cell.angle_gamma   90.00
#
_symmetry.space_group_name_H-M   'P 1'
#
loop_
_entity.id
_entity.type
_entity.pdbx_description
1 polymer ?
#
loop_
_entity_poly.entity_id
_entity_poly.type
_entity_poly.pdbx_seq_one_letter_code
_entity_poly.pdbx_strand_id
1 'polypeptide(L)'
;MRKFLLPLAVFAFTVATVVAGPAVAQDESDLSRIGQMNLKELAGLVGAVTQSVGRDTLKLQPAAQRSDCAELTRASNSFALGYRLLAEARGSLQGKPAKDIAALQTHIVQSRVITFAARVRAEEWFSRLCASFAMPADKANEPRYAKPVKLQTAEFTQAVIEARQAAEANLTLAVAAGIGKRCPEVISAMQSIQLFVPYLEKLSKDVAKRPEALGPRASRRGLEVARGQLINAGNKLYRELGIGCRAKPPVEAEAPAGGAPAPAQ
;
A
#
# COMPACT_ATOMS: atom_id res chain seq x y z
N MET A 1 -31.96 -10.85 -43.52
CA MET A 1 -32.55 -11.21 -42.21
C MET A 1 -31.52 -10.92 -41.11
N ARG A 2 -31.65 -9.78 -40.40
CA ARG A 2 -30.81 -9.44 -39.23
C ARG A 2 -31.65 -9.68 -37.97
N LYS A 3 -31.25 -10.61 -37.10
CA LYS A 3 -31.83 -10.80 -35.76
C LYS A 3 -30.89 -10.22 -34.72
N PHE A 4 -31.45 -9.32 -33.92
CA PHE A 4 -30.82 -8.58 -32.84
C PHE A 4 -30.34 -9.51 -31.73
N LEU A 5 -29.11 -9.31 -31.27
CA LEU A 5 -28.61 -9.76 -29.97
C LEU A 5 -28.47 -8.53 -29.09
N LEU A 6 -29.28 -8.44 -28.04
CA LEU A 6 -29.08 -7.78 -26.73
C LEU A 6 -30.45 -7.72 -26.03
N PRO A 7 -30.56 -8.06 -24.73
CA PRO A 7 -29.92 -7.24 -23.70
C PRO A 7 -29.34 -8.05 -22.52
N LEU A 8 -28.01 -8.12 -22.45
CA LEU A 8 -27.26 -8.52 -21.24
C LEU A 8 -26.74 -7.30 -20.45
N ALA A 9 -26.94 -6.07 -20.96
CA ALA A 9 -26.43 -4.84 -20.35
C ALA A 9 -27.37 -4.23 -19.28
N VAL A 10 -28.62 -4.69 -19.18
CA VAL A 10 -29.61 -4.08 -18.26
C VAL A 10 -29.57 -4.68 -16.86
N PHE A 11 -29.02 -5.88 -16.68
CA PHE A 11 -28.92 -6.52 -15.36
C PHE A 11 -27.71 -6.07 -14.53
N ALA A 12 -26.70 -5.44 -15.15
CA ALA A 12 -25.52 -4.94 -14.45
C ALA A 12 -25.73 -3.53 -13.84
N PHE A 13 -26.66 -2.73 -14.40
CA PHE A 13 -26.89 -1.37 -13.93
C PHE A 13 -27.82 -1.29 -12.72
N THR A 14 -28.75 -2.23 -12.57
CA THR A 14 -29.75 -2.22 -11.48
C THR A 14 -29.25 -2.83 -10.16
N VAL A 15 -28.21 -3.66 -10.19
CA VAL A 15 -27.58 -4.17 -8.95
C VAL A 15 -26.63 -3.15 -8.33
N ALA A 16 -26.02 -2.28 -9.14
CA ALA A 16 -25.14 -1.22 -8.65
C ALA A 16 -25.89 -0.14 -7.85
N THR A 17 -27.12 0.19 -8.25
CA THR A 17 -27.87 1.31 -7.65
C THR A 17 -28.55 0.98 -6.31
N VAL A 18 -28.80 -0.30 -6.00
CA VAL A 18 -29.53 -0.68 -4.77
C VAL A 18 -28.59 -0.93 -3.58
N VAL A 19 -27.28 -1.07 -3.82
CA VAL A 19 -26.25 -1.29 -2.77
C VAL A 19 -25.35 -0.06 -2.55
N ALA A 20 -25.36 0.89 -3.49
CA ALA A 20 -24.61 2.13 -3.37
C ALA A 20 -25.33 3.14 -2.46
N GLY A 21 -25.05 3.07 -1.15
CA GLY A 21 -25.43 4.14 -0.22
C GLY A 21 -24.75 5.48 -0.56
N PRO A 22 -25.14 6.59 0.08
CA PRO A 22 -24.56 7.92 -0.16
C PRO A 22 -23.03 7.98 0.00
N ALA A 23 -22.45 7.06 0.78
CA ALA A 23 -21.00 6.88 0.91
C ALA A 23 -20.31 6.42 -0.39
N VAL A 24 -20.98 5.61 -1.21
CA VAL A 24 -20.44 5.11 -2.48
C VAL A 24 -20.46 6.20 -3.54
N ALA A 25 -21.49 7.06 -3.55
CA ALA A 25 -21.58 8.21 -4.45
C ALA A 25 -20.51 9.28 -4.16
N GLN A 26 -20.19 9.51 -2.88
CA GLN A 26 -19.11 10.42 -2.48
C GLN A 26 -17.74 9.82 -2.80
N ASP A 27 -17.55 8.52 -2.54
CA ASP A 27 -16.35 7.76 -2.95
C ASP A 27 -16.12 7.86 -4.48
N GLU A 28 -17.15 7.75 -5.33
CA GLU A 28 -17.01 7.87 -6.80
C GLU A 28 -16.60 9.27 -7.25
N SER A 29 -17.14 10.32 -6.63
CA SER A 29 -16.76 11.69 -6.95
C SER A 29 -15.29 11.97 -6.61
N ASP A 30 -14.81 11.47 -5.47
CA ASP A 30 -13.41 11.62 -5.06
C ASP A 30 -12.47 10.76 -5.93
N LEU A 31 -12.89 9.57 -6.35
CA LEU A 31 -12.13 8.71 -7.28
C LEU A 31 -11.96 9.37 -8.66
N SER A 32 -13.01 10.00 -9.19
CA SER A 32 -12.94 10.70 -10.49
C SER A 32 -11.93 11.86 -10.51
N ARG A 33 -11.72 12.52 -9.36
CA ARG A 33 -10.75 13.62 -9.22
C ARG A 33 -9.31 13.13 -9.25
N ILE A 34 -9.04 11.90 -8.83
CA ILE A 34 -7.69 11.30 -8.84
C ILE A 34 -7.18 11.17 -10.28
N GLY A 35 -8.05 10.82 -11.23
CA GLY A 35 -7.73 10.74 -12.66
C GLY A 35 -7.15 12.03 -13.25
N GLN A 36 -7.51 13.17 -12.68
CA GLN A 36 -7.11 14.50 -13.16
C GLN A 36 -5.83 15.02 -12.48
N MET A 37 -5.36 14.36 -11.42
CA MET A 37 -4.21 14.82 -10.65
C MET A 37 -2.91 14.75 -11.46
N ASN A 38 -2.03 15.73 -11.30
CA ASN A 38 -0.66 15.67 -11.80
C ASN A 38 0.21 14.72 -10.95
N LEU A 39 1.44 14.43 -11.37
CA LEU A 39 2.32 13.49 -10.67
C LEU A 39 2.64 13.92 -9.22
N LYS A 40 2.77 15.22 -8.97
CA LYS A 40 3.05 15.76 -7.63
C LYS A 40 1.86 15.59 -6.70
N GLU A 41 0.66 15.87 -7.21
CA GLU A 41 -0.61 15.67 -6.49
C GLU A 41 -0.85 14.19 -6.18
N LEU A 42 -0.63 13.30 -7.16
CA LEU A 42 -0.70 11.86 -6.96
C LEU A 42 0.32 11.38 -5.91
N ALA A 43 1.55 11.86 -5.96
CA ALA A 43 2.56 11.53 -4.95
C ALA A 43 2.14 12.01 -3.54
N GLY A 44 1.56 13.21 -3.44
CA GLY A 44 1.00 13.75 -2.20
C GLY A 44 -0.14 12.89 -1.66
N LEU A 45 -1.09 12.49 -2.51
CA LEU A 45 -2.19 11.59 -2.16
C LEU A 45 -1.67 10.24 -1.66
N VAL A 46 -0.74 9.61 -2.39
CA VAL A 46 -0.15 8.33 -2.00
C VAL A 46 0.58 8.44 -0.66
N GLY A 47 1.30 9.54 -0.44
CA GLY A 47 1.93 9.83 0.85
C GLY A 47 0.92 9.96 1.98
N ALA A 48 -0.18 10.70 1.78
CA ALA A 48 -1.23 10.88 2.76
C ALA A 48 -1.95 9.56 3.11
N VAL A 49 -2.30 8.76 2.10
CA VAL A 49 -2.90 7.43 2.31
C VAL A 49 -1.93 6.54 3.08
N THR A 50 -0.66 6.48 2.68
CA THR A 50 0.37 5.67 3.35
C THR A 50 0.54 6.07 4.81
N GLN A 51 0.56 7.37 5.11
CA GLN A 51 0.64 7.87 6.47
C GLN A 51 -0.59 7.51 7.30
N SER A 52 -1.79 7.66 6.74
CA SER A 52 -3.05 7.29 7.41
C SER A 52 -3.09 5.80 7.73
N VAL A 53 -2.76 4.96 6.75
CA VAL A 53 -2.67 3.50 6.92
C VAL A 53 -1.63 3.13 7.98
N GLY A 54 -0.48 3.79 8.00
CA GLY A 54 0.54 3.59 9.03
C GLY A 54 0.01 3.90 10.44
N ARG A 55 -0.65 5.06 10.61
CA ARG A 55 -1.25 5.46 11.90
C ARG A 55 -2.33 4.48 12.36
N ASP A 56 -3.20 4.05 11.45
CA ASP A 56 -4.28 3.11 11.76
C ASP A 56 -3.73 1.71 12.07
N THR A 57 -2.69 1.27 11.36
CA THR A 57 -2.03 -0.02 11.60
C THR A 57 -1.44 -0.10 13.00
N LEU A 58 -0.84 0.99 13.50
CA LEU A 58 -0.30 1.07 14.86
C LEU A 58 -1.38 0.92 15.94
N LYS A 59 -2.61 1.35 15.66
CA LYS A 59 -3.76 1.26 16.59
C LYS A 59 -4.44 -0.10 16.57
N LEU A 60 -4.26 -0.89 15.52
CA LEU A 60 -4.99 -2.15 15.35
C LEU A 60 -4.74 -3.15 16.50
N GLN A 61 -3.47 -3.34 16.91
CA GLN A 61 -3.16 -4.31 17.96
C GLN A 61 -3.73 -3.89 19.33
N PRO A 62 -3.53 -2.65 19.79
CA PRO A 62 -4.19 -2.14 20.99
C PRO A 62 -5.73 -2.22 20.93
N ALA A 63 -6.33 -1.93 19.77
CA ALA A 63 -7.78 -2.04 19.59
C ALA A 63 -8.25 -3.49 19.74
N ALA A 64 -7.55 -4.44 19.13
CA ALA A 64 -7.87 -5.87 19.25
C ALA A 64 -7.69 -6.39 20.69
N GLN A 65 -6.64 -5.96 21.40
CA GLN A 65 -6.43 -6.35 22.80
C GLN A 65 -7.55 -5.86 23.72
N ARG A 66 -8.12 -4.69 23.43
CA ARG A 66 -9.24 -4.11 24.18
C ARG A 66 -10.62 -4.51 23.67
N SER A 67 -10.69 -5.34 22.62
CA SER A 67 -11.93 -5.64 21.90
C SER A 67 -12.72 -4.39 21.48
N ASP A 68 -12.00 -3.33 21.08
CA ASP A 68 -12.59 -2.07 20.62
C ASP A 68 -13.14 -2.25 19.20
N CYS A 69 -14.36 -2.76 19.12
CA CYS A 69 -15.01 -3.09 17.86
C CYS A 69 -15.33 -1.88 16.98
N ALA A 70 -15.54 -0.70 17.58
CA ALA A 70 -15.74 0.54 16.84
C ALA A 70 -14.44 0.95 16.11
N GLU A 71 -13.30 0.88 16.80
CA GLU A 71 -12.01 1.20 16.21
C GLU A 71 -11.57 0.16 15.16
N LEU A 72 -11.81 -1.14 15.41
CA LEU A 72 -11.54 -2.19 14.42
C LEU A 72 -12.39 -2.01 13.16
N THR A 73 -13.67 -1.63 13.30
CA THR A 73 -14.56 -1.32 12.17
C THR A 73 -14.04 -0.14 11.37
N ARG A 74 -13.73 0.97 12.07
CA ARG A 74 -13.19 2.19 11.45
C ARG A 74 -11.89 1.92 10.70
N ALA A 75 -10.96 1.21 11.31
CA ALA A 75 -9.68 0.88 10.70
C ALA A 75 -9.88 -0.01 9.46
N SER A 76 -10.75 -1.02 9.53
CA SER A 76 -11.05 -1.89 8.39
C SER A 76 -11.61 -1.11 7.19
N ASN A 77 -12.56 -0.21 7.42
CA ASN A 77 -13.10 0.66 6.37
C ASN A 77 -12.06 1.67 5.83
N SER A 78 -11.20 2.21 6.71
CA SER A 78 -10.07 3.08 6.33
C SER A 78 -9.10 2.37 5.40
N PHE A 79 -8.72 1.12 5.71
CA PHE A 79 -7.85 0.33 4.81
C PHE A 79 -8.54 -0.05 3.51
N ALA A 80 -9.84 -0.37 3.54
CA ALA A 80 -10.59 -0.66 2.32
C ALA A 80 -10.66 0.56 1.39
N LEU A 81 -10.87 1.76 1.94
CA LEU A 81 -10.83 3.01 1.20
C LEU A 81 -9.41 3.29 0.68
N GLY A 82 -8.38 3.23 1.52
CA GLY A 82 -6.99 3.44 1.11
C GLY A 82 -6.56 2.49 -0.01
N TYR A 83 -6.98 1.22 0.06
CA TYR A 83 -6.71 0.24 -1.00
C TYR A 83 -7.38 0.62 -2.33
N ARG A 84 -8.61 1.16 -2.30
CA ARG A 84 -9.30 1.65 -3.51
C ARG A 84 -8.65 2.92 -4.07
N LEU A 85 -8.36 3.91 -3.23
CA LEU A 85 -7.71 5.17 -3.65
C LEU A 85 -6.36 4.93 -4.32
N LEU A 86 -5.55 4.00 -3.78
CA LEU A 86 -4.28 3.64 -4.39
C LEU A 86 -4.44 2.87 -5.71
N ALA A 87 -5.57 2.20 -5.94
CA ALA A 87 -5.88 1.55 -7.22
C ALA A 87 -6.09 2.60 -8.30
N GLU A 88 -6.88 3.61 -7.95
CA GLU A 88 -7.21 4.73 -8.83
C GLU A 88 -5.98 5.57 -9.12
N ALA A 89 -5.14 5.82 -8.10
CA ALA A 89 -3.85 6.51 -8.30
C ALA A 89 -2.95 5.75 -9.27
N ARG A 90 -2.93 4.40 -9.22
CA ARG A 90 -2.20 3.57 -10.19
C ARG A 90 -2.80 3.67 -11.59
N GLY A 91 -4.12 3.57 -11.71
CA GLY A 91 -4.84 3.68 -12.99
C GLY A 91 -4.57 5.04 -13.65
N SER A 92 -4.55 6.10 -12.85
CA SER A 92 -4.28 7.47 -13.28
C SER A 92 -2.86 7.69 -13.83
N LEU A 93 -1.91 6.79 -13.57
CA LEU A 93 -0.58 6.86 -14.19
C LEU A 93 -0.60 6.50 -15.68
N GLN A 94 -1.63 5.79 -16.17
CA GLN A 94 -1.77 5.47 -17.58
C GLN A 94 -1.92 6.76 -18.40
N GLY A 95 -1.03 6.97 -19.37
CA GLY A 95 -1.02 8.17 -20.22
C GLY A 95 -0.16 9.33 -19.73
N LYS A 96 0.50 9.22 -18.56
CA LYS A 96 1.50 10.20 -18.11
C LYS A 96 2.90 9.86 -18.66
N PRO A 97 3.87 10.80 -18.73
CA PRO A 97 5.21 10.56 -19.26
C PRO A 97 6.00 9.51 -18.46
N ALA A 98 6.51 8.47 -19.13
CA ALA A 98 7.12 7.30 -18.49
C ALA A 98 8.35 7.57 -17.60
N LYS A 99 9.10 8.65 -17.88
CA LYS A 99 10.41 8.93 -17.24
C LYS A 99 10.31 9.12 -15.72
N ASP A 100 9.18 9.63 -15.22
CA ASP A 100 8.99 9.98 -13.80
C ASP A 100 7.97 9.09 -13.09
N ILE A 101 7.43 8.06 -13.77
CA ILE A 101 6.35 7.22 -13.25
C ILE A 101 6.85 6.01 -12.48
N ALA A 102 8.00 5.44 -12.85
CA ALA A 102 8.45 4.16 -12.29
C ALA A 102 8.60 4.18 -10.76
N ALA A 103 9.15 5.28 -10.20
CA ALA A 103 9.30 5.45 -8.76
C ALA A 103 7.94 5.57 -8.06
N LEU A 104 7.04 6.39 -8.59
CA LEU A 104 5.69 6.58 -8.03
C LEU A 104 4.84 5.31 -8.15
N GLN A 105 4.92 4.61 -9.28
CA GLN A 105 4.25 3.33 -9.49
C GLN A 105 4.74 2.29 -8.47
N THR A 106 6.05 2.20 -8.25
CA THR A 106 6.62 1.28 -7.25
C THR A 106 6.09 1.61 -5.85
N HIS A 107 6.10 2.88 -5.46
CA HIS A 107 5.57 3.33 -4.18
C HIS A 107 4.07 3.03 -4.04
N ILE A 108 3.25 3.30 -5.07
CA ILE A 108 1.82 2.97 -5.07
C ILE A 108 1.60 1.48 -4.83
N VAL A 109 2.29 0.61 -5.58
CA VAL A 109 2.10 -0.84 -5.45
C VAL A 109 2.54 -1.32 -4.05
N GLN A 110 3.64 -0.80 -3.52
CA GLN A 110 4.05 -1.11 -2.13
C GLN A 110 3.00 -0.68 -1.12
N SER A 111 2.54 0.57 -1.19
CA SER A 111 1.50 1.08 -0.29
C SER A 111 0.20 0.29 -0.42
N ARG A 112 -0.17 -0.17 -1.61
CA ARG A 112 -1.34 -1.05 -1.83
C ARG A 112 -1.19 -2.36 -1.10
N VAL A 113 -0.05 -3.02 -1.24
CA VAL A 113 0.23 -4.32 -0.61
C VAL A 113 0.23 -4.19 0.93
N ILE A 114 0.85 -3.13 1.46
CA ILE A 114 0.86 -2.82 2.90
C ILE A 114 -0.56 -2.60 3.41
N THR A 115 -1.33 -1.77 2.71
CA THR A 115 -2.72 -1.45 3.05
C THR A 115 -3.60 -2.69 3.01
N PHE A 116 -3.42 -3.54 2.00
CA PHE A 116 -4.14 -4.81 1.89
C PHE A 116 -3.83 -5.74 3.06
N ALA A 117 -2.56 -5.90 3.41
CA ALA A 117 -2.17 -6.73 4.55
C ALA A 117 -2.74 -6.19 5.88
N ALA A 118 -2.78 -4.87 6.06
CA ALA A 118 -3.44 -4.24 7.21
C ALA A 118 -4.95 -4.55 7.24
N ARG A 119 -5.62 -4.45 6.09
CA ARG A 119 -7.04 -4.82 5.92
C ARG A 119 -7.31 -6.28 6.30
N VAL A 120 -6.52 -7.22 5.78
CA VAL A 120 -6.65 -8.66 6.12
C VAL A 120 -6.59 -8.88 7.63
N ARG A 121 -5.69 -8.19 8.32
CA ARG A 121 -5.55 -8.32 9.78
C ARG A 121 -6.69 -7.68 10.54
N ALA A 122 -7.14 -6.50 10.11
CA ALA A 122 -8.30 -5.84 10.69
C ALA A 122 -9.55 -6.71 10.55
N GLU A 123 -9.78 -7.32 9.38
CA GLU A 123 -10.89 -8.24 9.14
C GLU A 123 -10.79 -9.52 9.98
N GLU A 124 -9.60 -10.11 10.12
CA GLU A 124 -9.38 -11.29 10.96
C GLU A 124 -9.75 -11.00 12.42
N TRP A 125 -9.29 -9.87 12.96
CA TRP A 125 -9.62 -9.46 14.33
C TRP A 125 -11.08 -9.07 14.50
N PHE A 126 -11.64 -8.31 13.56
CA PHE A 126 -13.06 -7.96 13.57
C PHE A 126 -13.95 -9.21 13.54
N SER A 127 -13.69 -10.15 12.64
CA SER A 127 -14.48 -11.38 12.50
C SER A 127 -14.40 -12.25 13.74
N ARG A 128 -13.26 -12.26 14.44
CA ARG A 128 -13.04 -13.07 15.65
C ARG A 128 -13.59 -12.43 16.92
N LEU A 129 -13.46 -11.11 17.07
CA LEU A 129 -13.75 -10.41 18.33
C LEU A 129 -15.10 -9.69 18.31
N CYS A 130 -15.61 -9.33 17.14
CA CYS A 130 -16.72 -8.38 16.97
C CYS A 130 -17.88 -8.95 16.18
N ALA A 131 -17.98 -10.28 16.07
CA ALA A 131 -18.99 -10.97 15.25
C ALA A 131 -20.44 -10.55 15.58
N SER A 132 -20.74 -10.30 16.86
CA SER A 132 -22.05 -9.90 17.38
C SER A 132 -22.13 -8.43 17.79
N PHE A 133 -21.10 -7.63 17.51
CA PHE A 133 -21.06 -6.23 17.93
C PHE A 133 -22.05 -5.39 17.11
N ALA A 134 -22.94 -4.67 17.79
CA ALA A 134 -23.79 -3.66 17.20
C ALA A 134 -23.17 -2.27 17.40
N MET A 135 -23.06 -1.50 16.31
CA MET A 135 -22.51 -0.14 16.39
C MET A 135 -23.46 0.76 17.22
N PRO A 136 -22.93 1.57 18.15
CA PRO A 136 -23.73 2.57 18.87
C PRO A 136 -24.48 3.52 17.91
N ALA A 137 -25.69 3.93 18.30
CA ALA A 137 -26.59 4.71 17.45
C ALA A 137 -26.01 6.06 16.99
N ASP A 138 -25.17 6.69 17.82
CA ASP A 138 -24.45 7.93 17.52
C ASP A 138 -23.46 7.77 16.35
N LYS A 139 -23.02 6.54 16.07
CA LYS A 139 -22.03 6.21 15.02
C LYS A 139 -22.62 5.39 13.87
N ALA A 140 -23.80 4.80 14.05
CA ALA A 140 -24.39 3.84 13.11
C ALA A 140 -24.62 4.42 11.70
N ASN A 141 -24.84 5.73 11.59
CA ASN A 141 -25.08 6.41 10.32
C ASN A 141 -23.81 6.95 9.65
N GLU A 142 -22.65 6.84 10.31
CA GLU A 142 -21.40 7.34 9.74
C GLU A 142 -20.75 6.29 8.81
N PRO A 143 -20.37 6.64 7.58
CA PRO A 143 -19.79 5.69 6.61
C PRO A 143 -18.56 4.93 7.13
N ARG A 144 -17.71 5.60 7.92
CA ARG A 144 -16.51 4.98 8.49
C ARG A 144 -16.81 3.87 9.50
N TYR A 145 -18.01 3.84 10.07
CA TYR A 145 -18.46 2.83 11.03
C TYR A 145 -19.46 1.83 10.43
N ALA A 146 -19.71 1.91 9.12
CA ALA A 146 -20.51 0.91 8.42
C ALA A 146 -19.88 -0.50 8.55
N LYS A 147 -20.71 -1.54 8.50
CA LYS A 147 -20.22 -2.92 8.57
C LYS A 147 -19.18 -3.17 7.46
N PRO A 148 -17.94 -3.59 7.77
CA PRO A 148 -16.91 -3.73 6.77
C PRO A 148 -17.27 -4.79 5.74
N VAL A 149 -16.99 -4.51 4.46
CA VAL A 149 -17.17 -5.47 3.37
C VAL A 149 -16.12 -6.56 3.51
N LYS A 150 -16.59 -7.81 3.58
CA LYS A 150 -15.72 -9.00 3.63
C LYS A 150 -14.78 -9.03 2.42
N LEU A 151 -13.52 -9.37 2.67
CA LEU A 151 -12.51 -9.55 1.64
C LEU A 151 -12.94 -10.60 0.62
N GLN A 152 -12.99 -10.18 -0.64
CA GLN A 152 -13.33 -11.05 -1.75
C GLN A 152 -12.11 -11.85 -2.21
N THR A 153 -12.34 -13.07 -2.71
CA THR A 153 -11.29 -13.91 -3.31
C THR A 153 -10.54 -13.20 -4.44
N ALA A 154 -11.24 -12.42 -5.26
CA ALA A 154 -10.64 -11.67 -6.35
C ALA A 154 -9.66 -10.58 -5.85
N GLU A 155 -10.03 -9.85 -4.78
CA GLU A 155 -9.14 -8.86 -4.16
C GLU A 155 -7.88 -9.52 -3.62
N PHE A 156 -8.02 -10.68 -2.99
CA PHE A 156 -6.91 -11.47 -2.48
C PHE A 156 -5.99 -11.96 -3.61
N THR A 157 -6.56 -12.44 -4.70
CA THR A 157 -5.81 -12.86 -5.90
C THR A 157 -5.01 -11.70 -6.48
N GLN A 158 -5.64 -10.54 -6.64
CA GLN A 158 -5.01 -9.34 -7.16
C GLN A 158 -3.88 -8.85 -6.25
N ALA A 159 -4.10 -8.83 -4.93
CA ALA A 159 -3.08 -8.42 -3.98
C ALA A 159 -1.85 -9.34 -4.00
N VAL A 160 -2.03 -10.65 -4.20
CA VAL A 160 -0.90 -11.59 -4.34
C VAL A 160 -0.12 -11.34 -5.62
N ILE A 161 -0.81 -11.09 -6.73
CA ILE A 161 -0.16 -10.73 -8.01
C ILE A 161 0.62 -9.42 -7.85
N GLU A 162 0.01 -8.40 -7.26
CA GLU A 162 0.64 -7.09 -7.00
C GLU A 162 1.83 -7.22 -6.07
N ALA A 163 1.74 -8.05 -5.02
CA ALA A 163 2.84 -8.30 -4.11
C ALA A 163 4.04 -8.94 -4.80
N ARG A 164 3.82 -9.86 -5.75
CA ARG A 164 4.89 -10.42 -6.58
C ARG A 164 5.51 -9.37 -7.52
N GLN A 165 4.70 -8.60 -8.22
CA GLN A 165 5.18 -7.52 -9.10
C GLN A 165 6.01 -6.49 -8.31
N ALA A 166 5.55 -6.11 -7.12
CA ALA A 166 6.29 -5.21 -6.24
C ALA A 166 7.60 -5.83 -5.77
N ALA A 167 7.61 -7.13 -5.45
CA ALA A 167 8.83 -7.82 -5.05
C ALA A 167 9.86 -7.85 -6.18
N GLU A 168 9.43 -8.12 -7.40
CA GLU A 168 10.27 -8.12 -8.60
C GLU A 168 10.85 -6.71 -8.85
N ALA A 169 10.01 -5.66 -8.80
CA ALA A 169 10.47 -4.28 -8.94
C ALA A 169 11.50 -3.89 -7.86
N ASN A 170 11.24 -4.27 -6.60
CA ASN A 170 12.16 -4.02 -5.50
C ASN A 170 13.49 -4.77 -5.64
N LEU A 171 13.44 -6.00 -6.16
CA LEU A 171 14.63 -6.77 -6.46
C LEU A 171 15.47 -6.09 -7.55
N THR A 172 14.83 -5.60 -8.62
CA THR A 172 15.51 -4.85 -9.69
C THR A 172 16.18 -3.59 -9.15
N LEU A 173 15.48 -2.81 -8.32
CA LEU A 173 16.04 -1.62 -7.66
C LEU A 173 17.22 -1.97 -6.75
N ALA A 174 17.11 -3.04 -5.97
CA ALA A 174 18.17 -3.51 -5.09
C ALA A 174 19.41 -3.98 -5.87
N VAL A 175 19.23 -4.69 -6.98
CA VAL A 175 20.33 -5.11 -7.85
C VAL A 175 20.99 -3.89 -8.48
N ALA A 176 20.21 -2.94 -9.02
CA ALA A 176 20.74 -1.71 -9.60
C ALA A 176 21.53 -0.89 -8.59
N ALA A 177 21.01 -0.72 -7.37
CA ALA A 177 21.70 -0.03 -6.28
C ALA A 177 23.02 -0.72 -5.89
N GLY A 178 23.02 -2.06 -5.84
CA GLY A 178 24.23 -2.85 -5.56
C GLY A 178 25.30 -2.72 -6.65
N ILE A 179 24.90 -2.67 -7.93
CA ILE A 179 25.81 -2.42 -9.06
C ILE A 179 26.33 -0.98 -9.03
N GLY A 180 25.45 -0.01 -8.81
CA GLY A 180 25.79 1.42 -8.81
C GLY A 180 26.63 1.86 -7.62
N LYS A 181 26.61 1.11 -6.51
CA LYS A 181 27.37 1.37 -5.27
C LYS A 181 27.17 2.77 -4.69
N ARG A 182 26.08 3.46 -5.02
CA ARG A 182 25.75 4.79 -4.52
C ARG A 182 25.00 4.66 -3.19
N CYS A 183 25.56 5.23 -2.14
CA CYS A 183 25.04 5.07 -0.78
C CYS A 183 23.58 5.47 -0.58
N PRO A 184 23.08 6.58 -1.14
CA PRO A 184 21.66 6.90 -1.04
C PRO A 184 20.76 5.83 -1.67
N GLU A 185 21.16 5.27 -2.82
CA GLU A 185 20.41 4.25 -3.54
C GLU A 185 20.45 2.91 -2.78
N VAL A 186 21.60 2.53 -2.21
CA VAL A 186 21.76 1.34 -1.36
C VAL A 186 20.91 1.43 -0.10
N ILE A 187 20.96 2.57 0.61
CA ILE A 187 20.17 2.79 1.83
C ILE A 187 18.67 2.74 1.52
N SER A 188 18.23 3.42 0.45
CA SER A 188 16.83 3.42 0.04
C SER A 188 16.34 2.02 -0.32
N ALA A 189 17.11 1.26 -1.10
CA ALA A 189 16.78 -0.12 -1.45
C ALA A 189 16.70 -1.03 -0.21
N MET A 190 17.62 -0.87 0.75
CA MET A 190 17.60 -1.63 2.00
C MET A 190 16.36 -1.32 2.85
N GLN A 191 16.02 -0.04 3.04
CA GLN A 191 14.82 0.37 3.77
C GLN A 191 13.56 -0.20 3.10
N SER A 192 13.51 -0.16 1.77
CA SER A 192 12.41 -0.72 0.98
C SER A 192 12.25 -2.22 1.20
N ILE A 193 13.35 -2.99 1.19
CA ILE A 193 13.34 -4.43 1.48
C ILE A 193 12.89 -4.72 2.91
N GLN A 194 13.43 -4.00 3.90
CA GLN A 194 13.08 -4.17 5.31
C GLN A 194 11.60 -3.91 5.57
N LEU A 195 11.04 -2.91 4.90
CA LEU A 195 9.61 -2.64 4.95
C LEU A 195 8.81 -3.77 4.29
N PHE A 196 9.23 -4.27 3.13
CA PHE A 196 8.40 -5.15 2.30
C PHE A 196 8.41 -6.63 2.70
N VAL A 197 9.55 -7.16 3.17
CA VAL A 197 9.72 -8.60 3.51
C VAL A 197 8.71 -9.12 4.54
N PRO A 198 8.45 -8.41 5.67
CA PRO A 198 7.45 -8.85 6.65
C PRO A 198 6.04 -8.99 6.05
N TYR A 199 5.68 -8.16 5.07
CA TYR A 199 4.38 -8.23 4.41
C TYR A 199 4.25 -9.43 3.50
N LEU A 200 5.30 -9.75 2.72
CA LEU A 200 5.32 -10.96 1.90
C LEU A 200 5.17 -12.23 2.75
N GLU A 201 5.80 -12.25 3.93
CA GLU A 201 5.66 -13.35 4.87
C GLU A 201 4.24 -13.49 5.41
N LYS A 202 3.61 -12.38 5.79
CA LYS A 202 2.22 -12.40 6.26
C LYS A 202 1.27 -12.83 5.16
N LEU A 203 1.42 -12.27 3.96
CA LEU A 203 0.57 -12.63 2.83
C LEU A 203 0.74 -14.10 2.44
N SER A 204 1.95 -14.66 2.48
CA SER A 204 2.16 -16.10 2.20
C SER A 204 1.49 -16.99 3.25
N LYS A 205 1.51 -16.60 4.53
CA LYS A 205 0.78 -17.28 5.62
C LYS A 205 -0.74 -17.19 5.43
N ASP A 206 -1.25 -16.04 5.02
CA ASP A 206 -2.69 -15.84 4.83
C ASP A 206 -3.20 -16.55 3.56
N VAL A 207 -2.39 -16.60 2.49
CA VAL A 207 -2.64 -17.45 1.30
C VAL A 207 -2.74 -18.93 1.69
N ALA A 208 -1.88 -19.40 2.60
CA ALA A 208 -1.90 -20.81 3.04
C ALA A 208 -3.23 -21.21 3.70
N LYS A 209 -3.95 -20.26 4.29
CA LYS A 209 -5.29 -20.47 4.88
C LYS A 209 -6.41 -20.50 3.82
N ARG A 210 -6.14 -20.14 2.57
CA ARG A 210 -7.12 -20.03 1.46
C ARG A 210 -6.57 -20.58 0.13
N PRO A 211 -6.10 -21.85 0.08
CA PRO A 211 -5.37 -22.38 -1.07
C PRO A 211 -6.23 -22.54 -2.34
N GLU A 212 -7.54 -22.76 -2.20
CA GLU A 212 -8.45 -23.12 -3.30
C GLU A 212 -8.84 -21.94 -4.21
N ALA A 213 -8.45 -20.73 -3.83
CA ALA A 213 -9.02 -19.50 -4.40
C ALA A 213 -8.07 -18.78 -5.39
N LEU A 214 -6.84 -19.28 -5.58
CA LEU A 214 -5.74 -18.52 -6.18
C LEU A 214 -5.10 -19.27 -7.34
N GLY A 215 -5.21 -18.72 -8.55
CA GLY A 215 -4.61 -19.28 -9.77
C GLY A 215 -3.06 -19.33 -9.74
N PRO A 216 -2.41 -19.93 -10.75
CA PRO A 216 -0.95 -20.19 -10.74
C PRO A 216 -0.08 -18.94 -10.60
N ARG A 217 -0.58 -17.78 -11.05
CA ARG A 217 0.10 -16.47 -10.90
C ARG A 217 0.05 -15.94 -9.47
N ALA A 218 -0.95 -16.33 -8.69
CA ALA A 218 -1.18 -15.91 -7.30
C ALA A 218 -0.77 -17.01 -6.29
N SER A 219 0.31 -17.74 -6.57
CA SER A 219 0.74 -18.86 -5.73
C SER A 219 1.51 -18.43 -4.47
N ARG A 220 1.28 -19.16 -3.37
CA ARG A 220 2.06 -19.08 -2.13
C ARG A 220 3.57 -19.20 -2.39
N ARG A 221 3.95 -20.24 -3.15
CA ARG A 221 5.35 -20.53 -3.51
C ARG A 221 5.98 -19.34 -4.21
N GLY A 222 5.24 -18.65 -5.08
CA GLY A 222 5.70 -17.43 -5.74
C GLY A 222 6.08 -16.32 -4.76
N LEU A 223 5.26 -16.10 -3.71
CA LEU A 223 5.55 -15.14 -2.66
C LEU A 223 6.76 -15.54 -1.81
N GLU A 224 6.89 -16.82 -1.46
CA GLU A 224 8.01 -17.34 -0.67
C GLU A 224 9.35 -17.20 -1.42
N VAL A 225 9.36 -17.51 -2.73
CA VAL A 225 10.53 -17.31 -3.59
C VAL A 225 10.91 -15.83 -3.67
N ALA A 226 9.93 -14.97 -3.95
CA ALA A 226 10.16 -13.53 -4.05
C ALA A 226 10.69 -12.93 -2.72
N ARG A 227 10.13 -13.37 -1.59
CA ARG A 227 10.62 -13.02 -0.25
C ARG A 227 12.07 -13.45 -0.06
N GLY A 228 12.41 -14.69 -0.40
CA GLY A 228 13.78 -15.21 -0.29
C GLY A 228 14.78 -14.42 -1.14
N GLN A 229 14.39 -14.07 -2.37
CA GLN A 229 15.22 -13.24 -3.25
C GLN A 229 15.48 -11.84 -2.66
N LEU A 230 14.46 -11.19 -2.10
CA LEU A 230 14.60 -9.89 -1.45
C LEU A 230 15.46 -9.95 -0.19
N ILE A 231 15.31 -10.97 0.65
CA ILE A 231 16.17 -11.17 1.83
C ILE A 231 17.63 -11.31 1.39
N ASN A 232 17.89 -12.14 0.36
CA ASN A 232 19.23 -12.32 -0.18
C ASN A 232 19.81 -11.03 -0.77
N ALA A 233 19.01 -10.25 -1.48
CA ALA A 233 19.41 -8.94 -2.00
C ALA A 233 19.73 -7.96 -0.85
N GLY A 234 18.89 -7.91 0.18
CA GLY A 234 19.11 -7.08 1.37
C GLY A 234 20.40 -7.44 2.10
N ASN A 235 20.69 -8.73 2.26
CA ASN A 235 21.93 -9.21 2.87
C ASN A 235 23.17 -8.82 2.04
N LYS A 236 23.07 -8.85 0.71
CA LYS A 236 24.15 -8.38 -0.18
C LYS A 236 24.37 -6.87 -0.04
N LEU A 237 23.29 -6.08 -0.06
CA LEU A 237 23.38 -4.63 0.13
C LEU A 237 23.94 -4.25 1.50
N TYR A 238 23.58 -4.98 2.57
CA TYR A 238 24.14 -4.77 3.90
C TYR A 238 25.66 -4.96 3.93
N ARG A 239 26.19 -5.94 3.18
CA ARG A 239 27.64 -6.13 3.01
C ARG A 239 28.28 -4.98 2.25
N GLU A 240 27.69 -4.52 1.15
CA GLU A 240 28.16 -3.33 0.42
C GLU A 240 28.19 -2.08 1.31
N LEU A 241 27.19 -1.94 2.19
CA LEU A 241 27.11 -0.83 3.14
C LEU A 241 28.27 -0.85 4.14
N GLY A 242 28.66 -2.03 4.61
CA GLY A 242 29.82 -2.25 5.47
C GLY A 242 31.18 -2.05 4.79
N ILE A 243 31.26 -2.17 3.46
CA ILE A 243 32.51 -2.11 2.69
C ILE A 243 32.81 -0.69 2.17
N GLY A 244 31.82 0.16 1.90
CA GLY A 244 32.08 1.44 1.24
C GLY A 244 31.10 2.58 1.48
N CYS A 245 29.98 2.36 2.20
CA CYS A 245 29.00 3.41 2.48
C CYS A 245 29.11 4.02 3.87
N ARG A 246 30.31 4.44 4.24
CA ARG A 246 30.43 5.55 5.20
C ARG A 246 30.13 6.82 4.44
N ALA A 247 28.92 7.35 4.59
CA ALA A 247 28.59 8.67 4.09
C ALA A 247 29.70 9.64 4.52
N LYS A 248 30.37 10.29 3.55
CA LYS A 248 31.02 11.56 3.87
C LYS A 248 29.91 12.44 4.44
N PRO A 249 30.03 12.98 5.66
CA PRO A 249 29.10 14.00 6.12
C PRO A 249 29.02 15.08 5.04
N PRO A 250 27.85 15.67 4.76
CA PRO A 250 27.83 16.89 3.97
C PRO A 250 28.83 17.83 4.62
N VAL A 251 29.80 18.31 3.83
CA VAL A 251 30.77 19.31 4.27
C VAL A 251 29.93 20.41 4.92
N GLU A 252 30.17 20.67 6.21
CA GLU A 252 29.58 21.83 6.87
C GLU A 252 29.82 23.01 5.94
N ALA A 253 28.75 23.68 5.52
CA ALA A 253 28.89 24.93 4.81
C ALA A 253 29.84 25.80 5.65
N GLU A 254 30.96 26.20 5.06
CA GLU A 254 31.88 27.15 5.68
C GLU A 254 31.01 28.29 6.23
N ALA A 255 31.01 28.44 7.55
CA ALA A 255 30.48 29.63 8.17
C ALA A 255 31.18 30.81 7.47
N PRO A 256 30.44 31.81 6.97
CA PRO A 256 31.08 32.95 6.31
C PRO A 256 32.11 33.53 7.27
N ALA A 257 33.32 33.76 6.78
CA ALA A 257 34.46 34.26 7.53
C ALA A 257 34.01 35.45 8.40
N GLY A 258 33.82 35.18 9.69
CA GLY A 258 33.58 36.20 10.69
C GLY A 258 34.83 37.05 10.79
N GLY A 259 34.70 38.30 10.37
CA GLY A 259 35.77 39.27 10.27
C GLY A 259 36.66 39.33 11.51
N ALA A 260 37.94 39.63 11.26
CA ALA A 260 38.93 39.92 12.27
C ALA A 260 38.37 40.87 13.34
N PRO A 261 38.68 40.64 14.63
CA PRO A 261 38.32 41.60 15.67
C PRO A 261 39.03 42.93 15.37
N ALA A 262 38.25 44.02 15.42
CA ALA A 262 38.77 45.38 15.30
C ALA A 262 39.85 45.63 16.38
N PRO A 263 40.92 46.41 16.07
CA PRO A 263 41.95 46.69 17.05
C PRO A 263 41.39 47.56 18.17
N ALA A 264 41.83 47.25 19.39
CA ALA A 264 41.45 47.94 20.61
C ALA A 264 41.79 49.43 20.57
N GLN A 265 40.81 50.27 20.92
CA GLN A 265 40.97 51.56 21.60
C GLN A 265 39.82 51.75 22.58
#